data_AF-A0A9E5WDA6-F1
#
_entry.id   AF-A0A9E5WDA6-F1
#
_cell.length_a   1.000
_cell.length_b   1.000
_cell.length_c   1.000
_cell.angle_alpha   90.00
_cell.angle_beta   90.00
_cell.angle_gamma   90.00
#
_symmetry.space_group_name_H-M   'P 1'
#
loop_
_entity.id
_entity.type
_entity.pdbx_description
1 polymer ?
#
loop_
_entity_poly.entity_id
_entity_poly.type
_entity_poly.pdbx_seq_one_letter_code
_entity_poly.pdbx_strand_id
1 'polypeptide(L)' 'GFDPDSLIAEVNLEVVKQGAWEDIFLKCRDNIELLSFVGGG' A
#
# COMPACT_ATOMS: atom_id res chain seq x y z
N GLY A 1 -2.86 -13.80 -7.93
CA GLY A 1 -2.09 -12.77 -7.21
C GLY A 1 -2.82 -11.45 -7.35
N PHE A 2 -2.40 -10.42 -6.62
CA PHE A 2 -2.92 -9.07 -6.81
C PHE A 2 -2.29 -8.40 -8.03
N ASP A 3 -3.06 -7.54 -8.70
CA ASP A 3 -2.53 -6.64 -9.74
C ASP A 3 -1.87 -5.43 -9.04
N PRO A 4 -0.54 -5.27 -9.13
CA PRO A 4 0.16 -4.17 -8.46
C PRO A 4 -0.38 -2.79 -8.85
N ASP A 5 -0.83 -2.63 -10.10
CA ASP A 5 -1.33 -1.35 -10.62
C ASP A 5 -2.71 -0.99 -10.03
N SER A 6 -3.40 -1.97 -9.42
CA SER A 6 -4.69 -1.79 -8.76
C SER A 6 -4.60 -1.57 -7.24
N LEU A 7 -3.40 -1.61 -6.67
CA LEU A 7 -3.17 -1.63 -5.23
C LEU A 7 -2.69 -0.30 -4.65
N ILE A 8 -2.99 -0.09 -3.38
CA ILE A 8 -2.35 0.92 -2.53
C ILE A 8 -1.79 0.21 -1.30
N ALA A 9 -0.67 0.69 -0.78
CA ALA A 9 -0.14 0.22 0.49
C ALA A 9 -0.54 1.18 1.60
N GLU A 10 -0.83 0.65 2.78
CA GLU A 10 -0.87 1.40 4.02
C GLU A 10 0.32 0.94 4.87
N VAL A 11 1.08 1.88 5.44
CA VAL A 11 2.21 1.59 6.34
C VAL A 11 1.95 2.32 7.65
N ASN A 12 1.66 1.57 8.71
CA ASN A 12 1.33 2.11 10.03
C ASN A 12 0.21 3.17 9.99
N LEU A 13 -0.93 2.86 9.38
CA LEU A 13 -2.09 3.77 9.21
C LEU A 13 -1.88 4.93 8.23
N GLU A 14 -0.73 5.00 7.54
CA GLU A 14 -0.43 6.01 6.53
C GLU A 14 -0.54 5.44 5.11
N VAL A 15 -1.35 6.07 4.28
CA VAL A 15 -1.59 5.62 2.90
C VAL A 15 -0.42 6.02 1.99
N VAL A 16 0.21 5.02 1.37
CA VAL A 16 1.35 5.15 0.46
C VAL A 16 0.96 4.74 -0.96
N LYS A 17 0.96 5.71 -1.87
CA LYS A 17 0.71 5.49 -3.31
C LYS A 17 1.88 4.74 -3.95
N GLN A 18 1.60 3.95 -4.98
CA GLN A 18 2.58 3.14 -5.73
C GLN A 18 3.84 3.92 -6.13
N GLY A 19 3.68 5.13 -6.67
CA GLY A 19 4.80 5.96 -7.12
C GLY A 19 5.77 6.41 -6.01
N ALA A 20 5.44 6.20 -4.73
CA ALA A 20 6.30 6.50 -3.59
C ALA A 20 6.91 5.23 -2.96
N TRP A 21 6.58 4.03 -3.43
CA TRP A 21 7.02 2.79 -2.78
C TRP A 21 8.54 2.62 -2.78
N GLU A 22 9.22 3.05 -3.84
CA GLU A 22 10.68 2.97 -3.93
C GLU A 22 11.40 3.85 -2.91
N ASP A 23 10.71 4.86 -2.37
CA ASP A 23 11.26 5.82 -1.40
C ASP A 23 10.98 5.42 0.07
N ILE A 24 10.16 4.37 0.30
CA ILE A 24 9.79 3.94 1.65
C ILE A 24 10.76 2.90 2.18
N PHE A 25 11.45 3.26 3.26
CA PHE A 25 12.25 2.32 4.05
C PHE A 25 11.41 1.69 5.16
N LEU A 26 11.10 0.40 5.00
CA LEU A 26 10.43 -0.39 6.02
C LEU A 26 11.36 -0.68 7.20
N LYS A 27 10.79 -0.67 8.40
CA LYS A 27 11.46 -1.01 9.65
C LYS A 27 10.85 -2.28 10.23
N CYS A 28 11.65 -2.99 11.02
CA CYS A 28 11.14 -4.12 11.79
C CYS A 28 9.94 -3.68 12.63
N ARG A 29 8.85 -4.46 12.56
CA ARG A 29 7.56 -4.23 13.24
C ARG A 29 6.64 -3.18 12.61
N ASP A 30 6.98 -2.62 11.45
CA ASP A 30 5.99 -1.89 10.68
C ASP A 30 4.82 -2.81 10.30
N ASN A 31 3.61 -2.29 10.42
CA ASN A 31 2.41 -2.94 9.92
C ASN A 31 2.14 -2.44 8.50
N ILE A 32 1.93 -3.38 7.58
CA ILE A 32 1.71 -3.09 6.17
C ILE A 32 0.41 -3.77 5.75
N GLU A 33 -0.51 -2.98 5.20
CA GLU A 33 -1.74 -3.49 4.61
C GLU A 33 -1.77 -3.19 3.12
N LEU A 34 -2.21 -4.17 2.31
CA LEU A 34 -2.48 -3.95 0.90
C LEU A 34 -3.97 -3.72 0.72
N LEU A 35 -4.31 -2.55 0.20
CA LEU A 35 -5.67 -2.12 -0.05
C LEU A 35 -5.95 -2.20 -1.55
N SER A 36 -7.15 -2.68 -1.88
CA SER A 36 -7.66 -2.66 -3.25
C SER A 36 -8.91 -1.79 -3.30
N PHE A 37 -9.05 -1.02 -4.38
CA PHE A 37 -10.29 -0.27 -4.60
C PHE A 37 -11.39 -1.25 -5.01
N VAL A 38 -12.34 -1.48 -4.11
CA VAL A 38 -13.62 -2.07 -4.48
C VAL A 38 -14.51 -0.92 -4.94
N GLY A 39 -14.66 -0.76 -6.25
CA GLY A 39 -15.48 0.32 -6.83
C GLY A 39 -16.89 0.30 -6.26
N GLY A 40 -17.23 1.28 -5.44
CA GLY A 40 -18.57 1.49 -4.91
C GLY A 40 -19.40 2.29 -5.89
N GLY A 41 -20.24 1.59 -6.66
CA GLY A 41 -21.41 2.15 -7.32
C GLY A 41 -22.65 1.88 -6.50
#